data_AF-A0A5R8ZZ39-F1
#
_entry.id   AF-A0A5R8ZZ39-F1
#
_cell.length_a   1.000
_cell.length_b   1.000
_cell.length_c   1.000
_cell.angle_alpha   90.00
_cell.angle_beta   90.00
_cell.angle_gamma   90.00
#
_symmetry.space_group_name_H-M   'P 1'
#
loop_
_entity.id
_entity.type
_entity.pdbx_description
1 polymer ?
#
loop_
_entity_poly.entity_id
_entity_poly.type
_entity_poly.pdbx_seq_one_letter_code
_entity_poly.pdbx_strand_id
1 'polypeptide(L)'
;MPKPAFVSPDLDSFCLLDGLGLTVTGQHIRRDRAILECGVTVDDPWCRSCRGRGIPRGTVVRRLAHLPLGWRPTTLWVRVLRYRCSDCARVWRQDTSKAADRGRPGAVGPWAPASG
;
A
#
# COMPACT_ATOMS: atom_id res chain seq x y z
N MET A 1 29.91 -17.47 16.91
CA MET A 1 28.54 -17.07 16.55
C MET A 1 28.62 -16.02 15.45
N PRO A 2 27.84 -16.11 14.36
CA PRO A 2 27.78 -15.02 13.40
C PRO A 2 27.22 -13.77 14.10
N LYS A 3 27.94 -12.65 13.96
CA LYS A 3 27.51 -11.36 14.50
C LYS A 3 26.31 -10.88 13.67
N PRO A 4 25.18 -10.50 14.28
CA PRO A 4 24.07 -9.93 13.53
C PRO A 4 24.56 -8.66 12.82
N ALA A 5 24.35 -8.60 11.51
CA ALA A 5 24.54 -7.38 10.74
C ALA A 5 23.32 -6.49 10.99
N PHE A 6 23.53 -5.42 11.74
CA PHE A 6 22.50 -4.39 11.92
C PHE A 6 22.44 -3.56 10.64
N VAL A 7 21.28 -3.54 10.01
CA VAL A 7 20.97 -2.68 8.86
C VAL A 7 20.17 -1.48 9.33
N SER A 8 20.13 -0.43 8.50
CA SER A 8 19.24 0.70 8.74
C SER A 8 17.79 0.22 8.88
N PRO A 9 16.99 0.81 9.78
CA PRO A 9 15.58 0.47 9.90
C PRO A 9 14.86 0.68 8.57
N ASP A 10 14.09 -0.32 8.17
CA ASP A 10 13.27 -0.29 6.96
C ASP A 10 11.83 -0.69 7.31
N LEU A 11 10.93 0.27 7.26
CA LEU A 11 9.51 0.05 7.55
C LEU A 11 8.82 -0.72 6.44
N ASP A 12 9.27 -0.64 5.20
CA ASP A 12 8.64 -1.32 4.07
C ASP A 12 8.81 -2.82 4.24
N SER A 13 10.06 -3.26 4.47
CA SER A 13 10.38 -4.66 4.75
C SER A 13 9.80 -5.11 6.10
N PHE A 14 9.91 -4.30 7.15
CA PHE A 14 9.41 -4.66 8.48
C PHE A 14 7.89 -4.87 8.48
N CYS A 15 7.15 -4.05 7.73
CA CYS A 15 5.71 -4.12 7.62
C CYS A 15 5.20 -4.99 6.45
N LEU A 16 6.10 -5.66 5.72
CA LEU A 16 5.80 -6.49 4.54
C LEU A 16 5.01 -5.74 3.45
N LEU A 17 5.34 -4.45 3.24
CA LEU A 17 4.65 -3.55 2.32
C LEU A 17 5.24 -3.60 0.91
N ASP A 18 6.52 -3.94 0.81
CA ASP A 18 7.24 -4.22 -0.44
C ASP A 18 6.50 -5.26 -1.30
N GLY A 19 6.03 -6.36 -0.69
CA GLY A 19 5.22 -7.38 -1.33
C GLY A 19 3.84 -6.88 -1.79
N LEU A 20 3.32 -5.80 -1.19
CA LEU A 20 2.06 -5.16 -1.55
C LEU A 20 2.23 -4.05 -2.59
N GLY A 21 3.46 -3.76 -3.02
CA GLY A 21 3.77 -2.64 -3.91
C GLY A 21 3.51 -1.28 -3.26
N LEU A 22 3.70 -1.18 -1.95
CA LEU A 22 3.57 0.04 -1.17
C LEU A 22 4.91 0.42 -0.55
N THR A 23 5.12 1.72 -0.36
CA THR A 23 6.28 2.27 0.36
C THR A 23 5.84 3.30 1.40
N VAL A 24 6.45 3.28 2.58
CA VAL A 24 6.18 4.22 3.66
C VAL A 24 6.87 5.54 3.36
N THR A 25 6.06 6.59 3.31
CA THR A 25 6.51 7.97 3.10
C THR A 25 6.44 8.82 4.37
N GLY A 26 5.76 8.33 5.41
CA GLY A 26 5.64 9.02 6.68
C GLY A 26 5.00 8.15 7.75
N GLN A 27 5.18 8.52 9.01
CA GLN A 27 4.56 7.86 10.15
C GLN A 27 3.99 8.86 11.14
N HIS A 28 2.89 8.48 11.78
CA HIS A 28 2.25 9.23 12.83
C HIS A 28 1.88 8.30 13.98
N ILE A 29 2.68 8.34 15.04
CA ILE A 29 2.55 7.42 16.17
C ILE A 29 1.88 8.14 17.34
N ARG A 30 0.90 7.46 17.94
CA ARG A 30 0.22 7.85 19.17
C ARG A 30 0.24 6.68 20.15
N ARG A 31 -0.21 6.93 21.38
CA ARG A 31 -0.23 5.91 22.44
C ARG A 31 -1.15 4.74 22.08
N ASP A 32 -2.30 5.04 21.49
CA ASP A 32 -3.40 4.11 21.20
C ASP A 32 -3.42 3.60 19.76
N ARG A 33 -2.71 4.27 18.83
CA ARG A 33 -2.71 3.93 17.40
C ARG A 33 -1.44 4.37 16.70
N ALA A 34 -1.17 3.75 15.56
CA ALA A 34 -0.19 4.24 14.61
C ALA A 34 -0.82 4.39 13.21
N ILE A 35 -0.33 5.36 12.46
CA ILE A 35 -0.66 5.56 11.05
C ILE A 35 0.64 5.58 10.27
N LEU A 36 0.70 4.81 9.18
CA LEU A 36 1.76 4.92 8.20
C LEU A 36 1.16 5.53 6.93
N GLU A 37 1.75 6.61 6.45
CA GLU A 37 1.41 7.19 5.15
C GLU A 37 2.18 6.44 4.07
N CYS A 38 1.48 5.85 3.11
CA CYS A 38 2.08 5.03 2.08
C CYS A 38 1.87 5.64 0.69
N GLY A 39 2.84 5.45 -0.19
CA GLY A 39 2.72 5.62 -1.65
C GLY A 39 2.68 4.28 -2.37
N VAL A 40 2.24 4.28 -3.61
CA VAL A 40 2.36 3.12 -4.51
C VAL A 40 3.76 3.12 -5.12
N THR A 41 4.47 1.99 -5.06
CA THR A 41 5.88 1.90 -5.49
C THR A 41 6.05 1.96 -7.01
N VAL A 42 5.09 1.43 -7.77
CA VAL A 42 5.14 1.39 -9.24
C VAL A 42 3.95 2.14 -9.82
N ASP A 43 4.25 3.21 -10.55
CA ASP A 43 3.27 3.98 -11.29
C ASP A 43 3.01 3.38 -12.68
N ASP A 44 1.74 3.11 -12.99
CA ASP A 44 1.28 2.80 -14.36
C ASP A 44 0.40 3.95 -14.88
N PRO A 45 1.00 4.97 -15.51
CA PRO A 45 0.28 6.13 -16.00
C PRO A 45 -0.33 5.88 -17.40
N TRP A 46 -0.52 4.64 -17.85
CA TRP A 46 -1.00 4.37 -19.21
C TRP A 46 -2.51 4.12 -19.28
N CYS A 47 -3.18 4.80 -20.20
CA CYS A 47 -4.60 4.59 -20.42
C CYS A 47 -4.85 3.20 -21.04
N ARG A 48 -5.72 2.39 -20.42
CA ARG A 48 -6.07 1.05 -20.93
C ARG A 48 -6.87 1.06 -22.24
N SER A 49 -7.45 2.19 -22.63
CA SER A 49 -8.29 2.29 -23.83
C SER A 49 -7.49 2.76 -25.06
N CYS A 50 -6.75 3.86 -24.95
CA CYS A 50 -6.03 4.45 -26.09
C CYS A 50 -4.50 4.36 -25.98
N ARG A 51 -3.96 3.80 -24.89
CA ARG A 51 -2.51 3.77 -24.57
C ARG A 51 -1.83 5.13 -24.45
N GLY A 52 -2.59 6.22 -24.47
CA GLY A 52 -2.09 7.56 -24.15
C GLY A 52 -1.62 7.67 -22.69
N ARG A 53 -0.68 8.59 -22.43
CA ARG A 53 -0.16 8.84 -21.07
C ARG A 53 -1.17 9.66 -20.25
N GLY A 54 -1.39 9.25 -19.03
CA GLY A 54 -2.22 9.92 -18.04
C GLY A 54 -1.45 10.99 -17.29
N ILE A 55 -2.13 12.11 -17.03
CA ILE A 55 -1.61 13.21 -16.19
C ILE A 55 -2.25 13.08 -14.81
N PRO A 56 -1.47 13.14 -13.70
CA PRO A 56 -2.03 13.20 -12.35
C PRO A 56 -2.90 14.44 -12.18
N ARG A 57 -4.14 14.27 -11.71
CA ARG A 57 -5.09 15.37 -11.46
C ARG A 57 -5.55 15.47 -10.02
N GLY A 58 -5.14 14.54 -9.18
CA GLY A 58 -5.39 14.58 -7.76
C GLY A 58 -5.00 13.29 -7.07
N THR A 59 -5.13 13.28 -5.76
CA THR A 59 -4.80 12.15 -4.91
C THR A 59 -6.00 11.83 -4.04
N VAL A 60 -6.25 10.54 -3.82
CA VAL A 60 -7.22 10.07 -2.83
C VAL A 60 -6.50 9.20 -1.81
N VAL A 61 -6.95 9.24 -0.56
CA VAL A 61 -6.41 8.37 0.49
C VAL A 61 -7.30 7.14 0.61
N ARG A 62 -6.71 5.96 0.44
CA ARG A 62 -7.33 4.67 0.72
C ARG A 62 -6.79 4.16 2.05
N ARG A 63 -7.66 3.96 3.04
CA ARG A 63 -7.29 3.41 4.34
C ARG A 63 -7.40 1.90 4.29
N LEU A 64 -6.37 1.17 4.72
CA LEU A 64 -6.52 -0.27 4.96
C LEU A 64 -6.02 -0.62 6.37
N ALA A 65 -6.67 -1.60 6.98
CA ALA A 65 -6.30 -2.12 8.29
C ALA A 65 -5.22 -3.20 8.09
N HIS A 66 -3.98 -2.84 8.37
CA HIS A 66 -2.86 -3.77 8.24
C HIS A 66 -1.76 -3.26 9.14
N LEU A 67 -1.61 -3.99 10.25
CA LEU A 67 -0.36 -4.58 10.73
C LEU A 67 -0.71 -5.46 11.92
N PRO A 68 -0.55 -6.79 11.84
CA PRO A 68 -0.58 -7.66 13.01
C PRO A 68 0.77 -7.60 13.76
N LEU A 69 1.43 -6.43 13.77
CA LEU A 69 2.76 -6.25 14.37
C LEU A 69 2.64 -5.35 15.60
N GLY A 70 2.90 -5.95 16.76
CA GLY A 70 2.82 -5.29 18.06
C GLY A 70 1.39 -5.18 18.60
N TRP A 71 1.27 -4.49 19.74
CA TRP A 71 -0.01 -4.31 20.44
C TRP A 71 -0.80 -3.08 19.98
N ARG A 72 -0.17 -2.19 19.19
CA ARG A 72 -0.80 -0.96 18.73
C ARG A 72 -1.50 -1.21 17.39
N PRO A 73 -2.80 -0.94 17.28
CA PRO A 73 -3.48 -0.92 16.01
C PRO A 73 -2.78 0.04 15.04
N THR A 74 -2.37 -0.45 13.88
CA THR A 74 -1.76 0.38 12.84
C THR A 74 -2.62 0.35 11.58
N THR A 75 -2.88 1.54 11.04
CA THR A 75 -3.64 1.74 9.81
C THR A 75 -2.70 2.31 8.75
N LEU A 76 -2.75 1.81 7.52
CA LEU A 76 -2.04 2.46 6.43
C LEU A 76 -2.96 3.43 5.70
N TRP A 77 -2.43 4.62 5.42
CA TRP A 77 -3.05 5.64 4.60
C TRP A 77 -2.34 5.66 3.25
N VAL A 78 -2.88 4.90 2.30
CA VAL A 78 -2.30 4.79 0.96
C VAL A 78 -2.76 5.98 0.12
N ARG A 79 -1.82 6.82 -0.29
CA ARG A 79 -2.03 7.88 -1.29
C ARG A 79 -2.10 7.24 -2.67
N VAL A 80 -3.26 7.36 -3.30
CA VAL A 80 -3.55 6.81 -4.62
C VAL A 80 -3.78 7.96 -5.59
N LEU A 81 -2.91 8.09 -6.60
CA LEU A 81 -3.07 9.09 -7.64
C LEU A 81 -4.26 8.79 -8.54
N ARG A 82 -4.92 9.84 -8.99
CA ARG A 82 -5.96 9.84 -10.02
C ARG A 82 -5.38 10.43 -11.29
N TYR A 83 -5.36 9.64 -12.35
CA TYR A 83 -4.91 10.06 -13.67
C TYR A 83 -6.10 10.46 -14.54
N ARG A 84 -5.87 11.40 -15.45
CA ARG A 84 -6.74 11.70 -16.58
C ARG A 84 -5.93 11.57 -17.87
N CYS A 85 -6.40 10.81 -18.84
CA CYS A 85 -5.79 10.73 -20.16
C CYS A 85 -5.96 12.06 -20.90
N SER A 86 -4.89 12.54 -21.55
CA SER A 86 -4.94 13.73 -22.42
C SER A 86 -5.80 13.51 -23.66
N ASP A 87 -5.79 12.29 -24.21
CA ASP A 87 -6.29 12.03 -25.56
C ASP A 87 -7.77 11.62 -25.56
N CYS A 88 -8.19 10.78 -24.60
CA CYS A 88 -9.56 10.27 -24.52
C CYS A 88 -10.32 10.73 -23.25
N ALA A 89 -9.73 11.61 -22.45
CA ALA A 89 -10.30 12.17 -21.21
C ALA A 89 -10.68 11.14 -20.10
N ARG A 90 -10.40 9.85 -20.28
CA ARG A 90 -10.73 8.81 -19.29
C ARG A 90 -9.94 9.01 -18.00
N VAL A 91 -10.57 8.70 -16.87
CA VAL A 91 -10.00 8.84 -15.53
C VAL A 91 -9.85 7.47 -14.89
N TRP A 92 -8.71 7.23 -14.23
CA TRP A 92 -8.46 6.01 -13.45
C TRP A 92 -7.62 6.33 -12.21
N ARG A 93 -7.49 5.35 -11.31
CA ARG A 93 -6.63 5.42 -10.12
C ARG A 93 -5.39 4.55 -10.37
N GLN A 94 -4.29 4.85 -9.69
CA GLN A 94 -3.17 3.89 -9.59
C GLN A 94 -3.70 2.51 -9.20
N ASP A 95 -3.09 1.49 -9.77
CA ASP A 95 -3.42 0.12 -9.41
C ASP A 95 -2.93 -0.17 -8.00
N THR A 96 -3.85 -0.60 -7.15
CA THR A 96 -3.59 -1.02 -5.77
C THR A 96 -4.15 -2.42 -5.50
N SER A 97 -4.26 -3.23 -6.56
CA SER A 97 -4.75 -4.60 -6.54
C SER A 97 -3.93 -5.50 -5.61
N LYS A 98 -2.60 -5.40 -5.64
CA LYS A 98 -1.69 -6.12 -4.72
C LYS A 98 -1.99 -5.83 -3.24
N ALA A 99 -2.39 -4.60 -2.93
CA ALA A 99 -2.80 -4.19 -1.59
C ALA A 99 -4.29 -4.45 -1.30
N ALA A 100 -5.07 -4.92 -2.28
CA ALA A 100 -6.51 -5.15 -2.14
C ALA A 100 -6.87 -6.54 -1.60
N ASP A 101 -5.90 -7.44 -1.47
CA ASP A 101 -6.16 -8.84 -1.16
C ASP A 101 -6.26 -9.10 0.36
N ARG A 102 -7.30 -8.56 1.00
CA ARG A 102 -7.85 -9.04 2.29
C ARG A 102 -9.34 -8.76 2.36
N GLY A 103 -10.13 -9.64 1.76
CA GLY A 103 -11.59 -9.57 1.81
C GLY A 103 -12.36 -10.75 1.22
N ARG A 104 -11.70 -11.85 0.82
CA ARG A 104 -12.41 -13.09 0.46
C ARG A 104 -12.29 -14.08 1.63
N PRO A 105 -13.39 -14.50 2.27
CA PRO A 105 -13.34 -15.67 3.14
C PRO A 105 -12.89 -16.86 2.28
N GLY A 106 -11.69 -17.39 2.55
CA GLY A 106 -11.11 -18.54 1.84
C GLY A 106 -9.74 -18.35 1.19
N ALA A 107 -9.10 -17.17 1.27
CA ALA A 107 -7.71 -17.02 0.82
C ALA A 107 -6.74 -17.67 1.82
N VAL A 108 -6.26 -18.87 1.49
CA VAL A 108 -5.13 -19.53 2.17
C VAL A 108 -3.84 -18.75 1.90
N GLY A 109 -3.58 -17.78 2.76
CA GLY A 109 -2.29 -17.13 2.93
C GLY A 109 -1.89 -17.11 4.41
N PRO A 110 -0.67 -16.68 4.76
CA PRO A 110 -0.15 -16.67 6.14
C PRO A 110 -0.91 -15.76 7.13
N TRP A 111 -2.03 -15.18 6.69
CA TRP A 111 -2.89 -14.27 7.45
C TRP A 111 -4.35 -14.76 7.51
N ALA A 112 -4.60 -16.04 7.23
CA ALA A 112 -5.85 -16.68 7.60
C ALA A 112 -5.95 -16.71 9.14
N PRO A 113 -7.11 -16.38 9.75
CA PRO A 113 -7.29 -16.62 11.17
C PRO A 113 -7.16 -18.13 11.42
N ALA A 114 -6.38 -18.52 12.43
CA ALA A 114 -6.34 -19.90 12.88
C ALA A 114 -7.75 -20.31 13.30
N SER A 115 -8.37 -21.19 12.54
CA SER A 115 -9.64 -21.83 12.92
C SER A 115 -9.37 -22.68 14.16
N GLY A 116 -10.07 -22.35 15.26
CA GLY A 116 -10.23 -23.27 16.39
C GLY A 116 -11.19 -24.40 16.07
#